data_AF-A0A2S8VWP6-F1
#
_entry.id   AF-A0A2S8VWP6-F1
#
_cell.length_a   1.000
_cell.length_b   1.000
_cell.length_c   1.000
_cell.angle_alpha   90.00
_cell.angle_beta   90.00
_cell.angle_gamma   90.00
#
_symmetry.space_group_name_H-M   'P 1'
#
loop_
_entity.id
_entity.type
_entity.pdbx_description
1 polymer ?
#
loop_
_entity_poly.entity_id
_entity_poly.type
_entity_poly.pdbx_seq_one_letter_code
_entity_poly.pdbx_strand_id
1 'polypeptide(L)'
;MNQKQLSTINEKSWNTAAYEAWTNRHGAPADYAKKIMEDPTREVAHYLPYIQSPKGKCIINLLGSKGNKAVALALLGSDVTVVDISASNAKYANELAAAADVSIHYIVSDVLDVNLSKSFDIVLLELGVLHYFLDLKPLFKKISQLLKPGGILILRDYHPIYTKLLGVDHPSFRASGNYFDEELIEDDVAYSILLTEAQKESLPKTTIRRWTLGEIITTLAEERFKIEKLVEEHGSHQRWVFPSTAPEGIEERIPGLYTIIATACKKGSLHG
;
A
#
# COMPACT_ATOMS: atom_id res chain seq x y z
N MET A 1 -3.25 22.49 7.70
CA MET A 1 -2.68 21.30 8.38
C MET A 1 -1.41 20.91 7.66
N ASN A 2 -0.35 20.50 8.36
CA ASN A 2 0.88 19.97 7.75
C ASN A 2 0.91 18.44 7.78
N GLN A 3 1.88 17.83 7.09
CA GLN A 3 1.97 16.36 6.96
C GLN A 3 2.10 15.67 8.31
N LYS A 4 2.91 16.20 9.24
CA LYS A 4 3.11 15.58 10.56
C LYS A 4 1.82 15.55 11.37
N GLN A 5 1.04 16.63 11.33
CA GLN A 5 -0.29 16.69 11.96
C GLN A 5 -1.25 15.67 11.33
N LEU A 6 -1.27 15.55 10.00
CA LEU A 6 -2.07 14.56 9.28
C LEU A 6 -1.69 13.13 9.70
N SER A 7 -0.39 12.82 9.73
CA SER A 7 0.11 11.51 10.15
C SER A 7 -0.29 11.18 11.59
N THR A 8 -0.20 12.12 12.53
CA THR A 8 -0.64 11.89 13.92
C THR A 8 -2.14 11.60 14.03
N ILE A 9 -2.97 12.27 13.22
CA ILE A 9 -4.41 11.98 13.17
C ILE A 9 -4.63 10.55 12.68
N ASN A 10 -4.03 10.20 11.55
CA ASN A 10 -4.21 8.89 10.93
C ASN A 10 -3.59 7.75 11.75
N GLU A 11 -2.48 7.99 12.45
CA GLU A 11 -1.86 7.04 13.39
C GLU A 11 -2.83 6.61 14.48
N LYS A 12 -3.57 7.56 15.06
CA LYS A 12 -4.56 7.27 16.10
C LYS A 12 -5.62 6.30 15.57
N SER A 13 -6.13 6.56 14.37
CA SER A 13 -7.12 5.71 13.71
C SER A 13 -6.55 4.34 13.37
N TRP A 14 -5.32 4.26 12.88
CA TRP A 14 -4.64 3.01 12.58
C TRP A 14 -4.26 2.17 13.80
N ASN A 15 -4.16 2.77 14.99
CA ASN A 15 -3.87 2.06 16.25
C ASN A 15 -5.11 1.65 17.05
N THR A 16 -6.32 2.08 16.66
CA THR A 16 -7.52 1.88 17.47
C THR A 16 -7.98 0.41 17.48
N ALA A 17 -8.20 -0.20 16.30
CA ALA A 17 -8.77 -1.56 16.21
C ALA A 17 -8.19 -2.41 15.06
N ALA A 18 -7.02 -2.04 14.51
CA ALA A 18 -6.44 -2.74 13.36
C ALA A 18 -6.19 -4.24 13.63
N TYR A 19 -5.61 -4.59 14.78
CA TYR A 19 -5.37 -6.00 15.15
C TYR A 19 -6.66 -6.83 15.14
N GLU A 20 -7.74 -6.30 15.73
CA GLU A 20 -9.05 -6.98 15.77
C GLU A 20 -9.62 -7.12 14.37
N ALA A 21 -9.59 -6.06 13.56
CA ALA A 21 -10.08 -6.08 12.18
C ALA A 21 -9.35 -7.13 11.33
N TRP A 22 -8.03 -7.28 11.50
CA TRP A 22 -7.25 -8.32 10.83
C TRP A 22 -7.54 -9.72 11.34
N THR A 23 -7.81 -9.85 12.64
CA THR A 23 -8.25 -11.12 13.23
C THR A 23 -9.61 -11.53 12.68
N ASN A 24 -10.56 -10.60 12.52
CA ASN A 24 -11.88 -10.88 11.92
C ASN A 24 -11.76 -11.34 10.46
N ARG A 25 -10.82 -10.79 9.70
CA ARG A 25 -10.64 -11.14 8.28
C ARG A 25 -9.83 -12.42 8.06
N HIS A 26 -8.74 -12.60 8.80
CA HIS A 26 -7.75 -13.64 8.51
C HIS A 26 -7.67 -14.74 9.57
N GLY A 27 -8.24 -14.49 10.76
CA GLY A 27 -8.07 -15.30 11.95
C GLY A 27 -6.87 -14.84 12.80
N ALA A 28 -6.58 -15.60 13.86
CA ALA A 28 -5.39 -15.39 14.67
C ALA A 28 -4.12 -15.48 13.81
N PRO A 29 -3.04 -14.74 14.13
CA PRO A 29 -1.81 -14.78 13.34
C PRO A 29 -1.26 -16.19 13.09
N ALA A 30 -1.37 -17.09 14.06
CA ALA A 30 -0.95 -18.48 13.91
C ALA A 30 -1.75 -19.27 12.86
N ASP A 31 -3.05 -19.00 12.73
CA ASP A 31 -3.88 -19.66 11.72
C ASP A 31 -3.68 -19.05 10.34
N TYR A 32 -3.43 -17.74 10.27
CA TYR A 32 -3.09 -17.11 9.00
C TYR A 32 -1.68 -17.52 8.52
N ALA A 33 -0.71 -17.67 9.44
CA ALA A 33 0.62 -18.19 9.12
C ALA A 33 0.55 -19.54 8.41
N LYS A 34 -0.26 -20.49 8.91
CA LYS A 34 -0.49 -21.79 8.25
C LYS A 34 -0.92 -21.63 6.79
N LYS A 35 -1.89 -20.75 6.52
CA LYS A 35 -2.37 -20.46 5.16
C LYS A 35 -1.30 -19.86 4.27
N ILE A 36 -0.46 -18.95 4.79
CA ILE A 36 0.65 -18.37 4.03
C ILE A 36 1.74 -19.41 3.76
N MET A 37 2.04 -20.29 4.72
CA MET A 37 3.04 -21.35 4.56
C MET A 37 2.65 -22.41 3.53
N GLU A 38 1.35 -22.67 3.32
CA GLU A 38 0.86 -23.58 2.28
C GLU A 38 1.25 -23.12 0.87
N ASP A 39 1.14 -21.81 0.61
CA ASP A 39 1.58 -21.18 -0.64
C ASP A 39 1.92 -19.70 -0.42
N PRO A 40 3.19 -19.38 -0.08
CA PRO A 40 3.59 -18.01 0.17
C PRO A 40 3.55 -17.16 -1.11
N THR A 41 3.59 -17.78 -2.30
CA THR A 41 3.55 -17.05 -3.56
C THR A 41 2.21 -16.37 -3.77
N ARG A 42 1.12 -16.94 -3.26
CA ARG A 42 -0.23 -16.39 -3.39
C ARG A 42 -0.36 -14.96 -2.86
N GLU A 43 0.31 -14.66 -1.75
CA GLU A 43 0.26 -13.32 -1.16
C GLU A 43 0.97 -12.28 -2.02
N VAL A 44 1.94 -12.68 -2.82
CA VAL A 44 2.83 -11.75 -3.55
C VAL A 44 2.85 -11.99 -5.07
N ALA A 45 1.93 -12.82 -5.57
CA ALA A 45 1.90 -13.29 -6.94
C ALA A 45 1.93 -12.16 -7.97
N HIS A 46 1.22 -11.06 -7.69
CA HIS A 46 1.20 -9.86 -8.53
C HIS A 46 2.59 -9.22 -8.70
N TYR A 47 3.42 -9.29 -7.65
CA TYR A 47 4.72 -8.62 -7.62
C TYR A 47 5.85 -9.51 -8.17
N LEU A 48 5.69 -10.84 -8.11
CA LEU A 48 6.74 -11.80 -8.52
C LEU A 48 7.25 -11.59 -9.95
N PRO A 49 6.43 -11.28 -10.98
CA PRO A 49 6.95 -10.98 -12.31
C PRO A 49 7.93 -9.80 -12.35
N TYR A 50 7.81 -8.84 -11.44
CA TYR A 50 8.68 -7.67 -11.34
C TYR A 50 9.86 -7.91 -10.40
N ILE A 51 9.64 -8.66 -9.32
CA ILE A 51 10.68 -9.08 -8.37
C ILE A 51 11.61 -10.10 -9.02
N GLN A 52 11.13 -10.89 -9.98
CA GLN A 52 11.79 -12.07 -10.55
C GLN A 52 12.08 -13.13 -9.48
N SER A 53 13.27 -13.13 -8.89
CA SER A 53 13.61 -14.00 -7.75
C SER A 53 13.64 -13.20 -6.44
N PRO A 54 12.78 -13.50 -5.46
CA PRO A 54 12.82 -12.85 -4.14
C PRO A 54 14.00 -13.33 -3.28
N LYS A 55 14.52 -14.54 -3.52
CA LYS A 55 15.55 -15.16 -2.68
C LYS A 55 16.83 -14.29 -2.63
N GLY A 56 17.25 -13.94 -1.41
CA GLY A 56 18.45 -13.15 -1.15
C GLY A 56 18.31 -11.65 -1.41
N LYS A 57 17.12 -11.15 -1.79
CA LYS A 57 16.88 -9.72 -1.98
C LYS A 57 16.57 -9.02 -0.67
N CYS A 58 17.06 -7.80 -0.51
CA CYS A 58 16.64 -6.88 0.54
C CYS A 58 15.42 -6.07 0.04
N ILE A 59 14.27 -6.28 0.65
CA ILE A 59 13.01 -5.64 0.27
C ILE A 59 12.50 -4.79 1.43
N ILE A 60 12.06 -3.57 1.15
CA ILE A 60 11.33 -2.75 2.13
C ILE A 60 9.89 -2.56 1.68
N ASN A 61 8.94 -2.91 2.55
CA ASN A 61 7.52 -2.65 2.35
C ASN A 61 7.12 -1.43 3.19
N LEU A 62 6.90 -0.31 2.52
CA LEU A 62 6.51 0.95 3.16
C LEU A 62 4.99 1.01 3.29
N LEU A 63 4.53 1.50 4.44
CA LEU A 63 3.13 1.45 4.89
C LEU A 63 2.58 0.00 4.83
N GLY A 64 3.42 -0.96 5.24
CA GLY A 64 3.19 -2.39 5.00
C GLY A 64 2.12 -3.05 5.88
N SER A 65 1.41 -2.28 6.70
CA SER A 65 0.27 -2.73 7.49
C SER A 65 0.59 -4.01 8.28
N LYS A 66 -0.33 -4.97 8.37
CA LYS A 66 -0.17 -6.26 9.08
C LYS A 66 0.94 -7.19 8.55
N GLY A 67 1.78 -6.75 7.61
CA GLY A 67 3.03 -7.43 7.24
C GLY A 67 2.89 -8.76 6.50
N ASN A 68 1.70 -9.13 6.00
CA ASN A 68 1.49 -10.42 5.32
C ASN A 68 2.34 -10.55 4.05
N LYS A 69 2.56 -9.46 3.30
CA LYS A 69 3.48 -9.46 2.15
C LYS A 69 4.92 -9.69 2.59
N ALA A 70 5.33 -9.10 3.70
CA ALA A 70 6.67 -9.26 4.24
C ALA A 70 6.93 -10.69 4.72
N VAL A 71 5.98 -11.31 5.43
CA VAL A 71 6.06 -12.72 5.85
C VAL A 71 6.15 -13.65 4.64
N ALA A 72 5.32 -13.44 3.62
CA ALA A 72 5.39 -14.21 2.39
C ALA A 72 6.74 -14.07 1.66
N LEU A 73 7.28 -12.85 1.54
CA LEU A 73 8.60 -12.62 0.94
C LEU A 73 9.74 -13.22 1.77
N ALA A 74 9.64 -13.18 3.10
CA ALA A 74 10.62 -13.80 3.99
C ALA A 74 10.61 -15.33 3.86
N LEU A 75 9.43 -15.97 3.76
CA LEU A 75 9.29 -17.40 3.45
C LEU A 75 9.90 -17.76 2.09
N LEU A 76 9.87 -16.83 1.13
CA LEU A 76 10.52 -16.97 -0.18
C LEU A 76 12.01 -16.60 -0.18
N GLY A 77 12.58 -16.30 1.00
CA GLY A 77 14.01 -16.11 1.23
C GLY A 77 14.52 -14.67 1.08
N SER A 78 13.66 -13.64 1.13
CA SER A 78 14.08 -12.23 1.18
C SER A 78 14.43 -11.76 2.59
N ASP A 79 15.35 -10.80 2.72
CA ASP A 79 15.49 -9.96 3.93
C ASP A 79 14.48 -8.82 3.84
N VAL A 80 13.44 -8.85 4.67
CA VAL A 80 12.32 -7.92 4.56
C VAL A 80 12.26 -6.96 5.72
N THR A 81 12.16 -5.67 5.40
CA THR A 81 11.87 -4.59 6.35
C THR A 81 10.48 -4.04 6.10
N VAL A 82 9.72 -3.77 7.16
CA VAL A 82 8.41 -3.12 7.10
C VAL A 82 8.51 -1.79 7.85
N VAL A 83 7.97 -0.73 7.27
CA VAL A 83 7.77 0.55 7.97
C VAL A 83 6.29 0.87 7.93
N ASP A 84 5.69 1.06 9.09
CA ASP A 84 4.27 1.40 9.22
C ASP A 84 4.06 2.19 10.51
N ILE A 85 3.06 3.07 10.54
CA ILE A 85 2.83 3.95 11.69
C ILE A 85 2.12 3.23 12.86
N SER A 86 1.53 2.05 12.62
CA SER A 86 0.70 1.38 13.62
C SER A 86 1.46 0.32 14.41
N ALA A 87 1.53 0.52 15.73
CA ALA A 87 1.96 -0.49 16.68
C ALA A 87 1.00 -1.69 16.73
N SER A 88 -0.30 -1.45 16.48
CA SER A 88 -1.32 -2.50 16.38
C SER A 88 -1.05 -3.43 15.18
N ASN A 89 -0.71 -2.86 14.01
CA ASN A 89 -0.26 -3.63 12.85
C ASN A 89 1.05 -4.38 13.14
N ALA A 90 2.01 -3.72 13.78
CA ALA A 90 3.31 -4.32 14.12
C ALA A 90 3.15 -5.55 15.01
N LYS A 91 2.25 -5.50 15.99
CA LYS A 91 1.95 -6.64 16.86
C LYS A 91 1.47 -7.84 16.03
N TYR A 92 0.47 -7.63 15.17
CA TYR A 92 -0.07 -8.69 14.31
C TYR A 92 1.02 -9.25 13.38
N ALA A 93 1.81 -8.39 12.75
CA ALA A 93 2.86 -8.77 11.81
C ALA A 93 3.97 -9.60 12.47
N ASN A 94 4.42 -9.21 13.66
CA ASN A 94 5.46 -9.94 14.39
C ASN A 94 4.97 -11.30 14.90
N GLU A 95 3.73 -11.39 15.38
CA GLU A 95 3.11 -12.68 15.76
C GLU A 95 2.92 -13.58 14.54
N LEU A 96 2.52 -13.02 13.39
CA LEU A 96 2.39 -13.74 12.12
C LEU A 96 3.74 -14.29 11.64
N ALA A 97 4.79 -13.46 11.67
CA ALA A 97 6.14 -13.86 11.29
C ALA A 97 6.70 -14.96 12.22
N ALA A 98 6.52 -14.81 13.53
CA ALA A 98 6.93 -15.81 14.51
C ALA A 98 6.22 -17.15 14.31
N ALA A 99 4.92 -17.13 14.02
CA ALA A 99 4.15 -18.35 13.76
C ALA A 99 4.48 -19.01 12.41
N ALA A 100 5.03 -18.25 11.46
CA ALA A 100 5.52 -18.75 10.18
C ALA A 100 7.00 -19.16 10.20
N ASP A 101 7.65 -19.11 11.37
CA ASP A 101 9.07 -19.40 11.57
C ASP A 101 10.01 -18.58 10.66
N VAL A 102 9.67 -17.30 10.47
CA VAL A 102 10.50 -16.34 9.72
C VAL A 102 10.73 -15.06 10.50
N SER A 103 11.80 -14.35 10.14
CA SER A 103 12.09 -13.02 10.70
C SER A 103 11.76 -11.92 9.70
N ILE A 104 11.10 -10.88 10.18
CA ILE A 104 10.92 -9.61 9.47
C ILE A 104 11.42 -8.48 10.37
N HIS A 105 11.99 -7.42 9.78
CA HIS A 105 12.35 -6.22 10.53
C HIS A 105 11.22 -5.20 10.47
N TYR A 106 10.35 -5.20 11.48
CA TYR A 106 9.23 -4.25 11.54
C TYR A 106 9.59 -2.99 12.33
N ILE A 107 9.40 -1.82 11.73
CA ILE A 107 9.68 -0.51 12.32
C ILE A 107 8.37 0.27 12.44
N VAL A 108 7.97 0.60 13.67
CA VAL A 108 6.84 1.48 13.94
C VAL A 108 7.29 2.94 13.79
N SER A 109 6.96 3.58 12.67
CA SER A 109 7.38 4.94 12.37
C SER A 109 6.55 5.55 11.25
N ASP A 110 6.41 6.88 11.24
CA ASP A 110 6.07 7.60 10.02
C ASP A 110 7.21 7.39 8.99
N VAL A 111 6.86 7.00 7.77
CA VAL A 111 7.83 6.73 6.71
C VAL A 111 8.70 7.95 6.37
N LEU A 112 8.22 9.17 6.58
CA LEU A 112 9.01 10.38 6.33
C LEU A 112 10.10 10.60 7.40
N ASP A 113 9.86 10.11 8.62
CA ASP A 113 10.76 10.25 9.77
C ASP A 113 11.75 9.07 9.89
N VAL A 114 11.50 7.95 9.21
CA VAL A 114 12.40 6.78 9.28
C VAL A 114 13.78 7.08 8.69
N ASN A 115 14.82 6.65 9.41
CA ASN A 115 16.22 6.74 8.98
C ASN A 115 16.84 5.35 9.00
N LEU A 116 17.23 4.85 7.82
CA LEU A 116 17.79 3.52 7.64
C LEU A 116 19.21 3.65 7.09
N SER A 117 20.14 2.88 7.68
CA SER A 117 21.53 2.81 7.24
C SER A 117 21.74 1.87 6.05
N LYS A 118 20.72 1.08 5.69
CA LYS A 118 20.75 0.13 4.57
C LYS A 118 19.89 0.63 3.39
N SER A 119 20.32 0.27 2.19
CA SER A 119 19.56 0.45 0.95
C SER A 119 18.97 -0.86 0.47
N PHE A 120 17.91 -0.79 -0.33
CA PHE A 120 17.07 -1.92 -0.71
C PHE A 120 17.13 -2.19 -2.21
N ASP A 121 17.02 -3.47 -2.59
CA ASP A 121 16.87 -3.88 -3.98
C ASP A 121 15.48 -3.48 -4.50
N ILE A 122 14.48 -3.53 -3.61
CA ILE A 122 13.08 -3.26 -3.93
C ILE A 122 12.43 -2.44 -2.82
N VAL A 123 11.73 -1.38 -3.21
CA VAL A 123 10.78 -0.67 -2.34
C VAL A 123 9.37 -1.00 -2.82
N LEU A 124 8.54 -1.57 -1.94
CA LEU A 124 7.17 -2.00 -2.22
C LEU A 124 6.17 -1.11 -1.47
N LEU A 125 5.23 -0.53 -2.22
CA LEU A 125 4.07 0.20 -1.73
C LEU A 125 2.82 -0.44 -2.35
N GLU A 126 1.81 -0.73 -1.54
CA GLU A 126 0.62 -1.44 -2.02
C GLU A 126 -0.70 -1.03 -1.36
N LEU A 127 -1.73 -0.89 -2.19
CA LEU A 127 -3.16 -0.85 -1.86
C LEU A 127 -3.58 0.21 -0.82
N GLY A 128 -3.64 1.47 -1.25
CA GLY A 128 -4.25 2.57 -0.51
C GLY A 128 -3.26 3.28 0.41
N VAL A 129 -2.15 3.77 -0.14
CA VAL A 129 -1.06 4.35 0.66
C VAL A 129 -0.78 5.80 0.31
N LEU A 130 -0.91 6.20 -0.95
CA LEU A 130 -0.55 7.57 -1.38
C LEU A 130 -1.51 8.63 -0.82
N HIS A 131 -2.75 8.26 -0.51
CA HIS A 131 -3.75 9.22 -0.04
C HIS A 131 -3.51 9.75 1.38
N TYR A 132 -2.57 9.16 2.12
CA TYR A 132 -2.16 9.65 3.45
C TYR A 132 -1.12 10.78 3.39
N PHE A 133 -0.83 11.30 2.20
CA PHE A 133 0.15 12.36 2.00
C PHE A 133 -0.50 13.64 1.45
N LEU A 134 -0.10 14.80 1.99
CA LEU A 134 -0.46 16.12 1.46
C LEU A 134 0.38 16.51 0.23
N ASP A 135 1.61 15.97 0.16
CA ASP A 135 2.57 16.15 -0.92
C ASP A 135 3.32 14.81 -1.11
N LEU A 136 3.35 14.30 -2.33
CA LEU A 136 4.04 13.04 -2.65
C LEU A 136 5.56 13.21 -2.79
N LYS A 137 6.06 14.43 -2.96
CA LYS A 137 7.47 14.71 -3.22
C LYS A 137 8.39 14.24 -2.08
N PRO A 138 8.11 14.52 -0.79
CA PRO A 138 8.92 13.99 0.31
C PRO A 138 8.96 12.47 0.35
N LEU A 139 7.84 11.80 0.03
CA LEU A 139 7.75 10.35 -0.02
C LEU A 139 8.62 9.77 -1.14
N PHE A 140 8.45 10.23 -2.39
CA PHE A 140 9.24 9.72 -3.51
C PHE A 140 10.73 10.06 -3.36
N LYS A 141 11.06 11.22 -2.78
CA LYS A 141 12.43 11.55 -2.40
C LYS A 141 12.99 10.53 -1.41
N LYS A 142 12.27 10.20 -0.34
CA LYS A 142 12.67 9.17 0.63
C LYS A 142 12.87 7.82 -0.05
N ILE A 143 11.93 7.41 -0.91
CA ILE A 143 12.03 6.14 -1.66
C ILE A 143 13.30 6.10 -2.51
N SER A 144 13.63 7.18 -3.23
CA SER A 144 14.85 7.24 -4.05
C SER A 144 16.13 7.08 -3.22
N GLN A 145 16.14 7.57 -1.97
CA GLN A 145 17.26 7.44 -1.03
C GLN A 145 17.38 6.02 -0.45
N LEU A 146 16.25 5.34 -0.31
CA LEU A 146 16.20 3.96 0.20
C LEU A 146 16.61 2.93 -0.86
N LEU A 147 16.48 3.24 -2.15
CA LEU A 147 16.85 2.32 -3.23
C LEU A 147 18.37 2.23 -3.43
N LYS A 148 18.86 1.01 -3.62
CA LYS A 148 20.20 0.77 -4.19
C LYS A 148 20.27 1.32 -5.62
N PRO A 149 21.46 1.61 -6.16
CA PRO A 149 21.63 1.81 -7.60
C PRO A 149 21.05 0.63 -8.40
N GLY A 150 20.11 0.92 -9.30
CA GLY A 150 19.41 -0.11 -10.08
C GLY A 150 18.28 -0.83 -9.32
N GLY A 151 18.01 -0.46 -8.07
CA GLY A 151 16.84 -0.92 -7.33
C GLY A 151 15.54 -0.41 -7.94
N ILE A 152 14.45 -1.15 -7.69
CA ILE A 152 13.14 -0.86 -8.27
C ILE A 152 12.12 -0.44 -7.20
N LEU A 153 11.33 0.57 -7.55
CA LEU A 153 10.06 0.87 -6.90
C LEU A 153 8.97 0.02 -7.56
N ILE A 154 8.21 -0.70 -6.74
CA ILE A 154 6.94 -1.34 -7.11
C ILE A 154 5.85 -0.62 -6.32
N LEU A 155 4.99 0.12 -7.02
CA LEU A 155 3.87 0.85 -6.45
C LEU A 155 2.58 0.35 -7.08
N ARG A 156 1.73 -0.31 -6.31
CA ARG A 156 0.38 -0.72 -6.75
C ARG A 156 -0.66 -0.03 -5.90
N ASP A 157 -1.55 0.76 -6.48
CA ASP A 157 -2.56 1.49 -5.69
C ASP A 157 -3.92 1.53 -6.41
N TYR A 158 -4.96 2.01 -5.73
CA TYR A 158 -6.28 2.20 -6.29
C TYR A 158 -6.27 3.26 -7.37
N HIS A 159 -6.92 2.96 -8.49
CA HIS A 159 -6.96 3.86 -9.62
C HIS A 159 -7.78 5.12 -9.30
N PRO A 160 -7.30 6.32 -9.70
CA PRO A 160 -8.04 7.57 -9.48
C PRO A 160 -9.42 7.63 -10.14
N ILE A 161 -9.67 6.83 -11.19
CA ILE A 161 -11.04 6.65 -11.70
C ILE A 161 -11.93 6.07 -10.59
N TYR A 162 -11.51 4.97 -9.95
CA TYR A 162 -12.26 4.36 -8.86
C TYR A 162 -12.38 5.29 -7.65
N THR A 163 -11.30 5.97 -7.24
CA THR A 163 -11.31 6.75 -6.00
C THR A 163 -11.87 8.16 -6.13
N LYS A 164 -11.85 8.79 -7.31
CA LYS A 164 -12.27 10.20 -7.50
C LYS A 164 -13.49 10.37 -8.40
N LEU A 165 -13.69 9.49 -9.39
CA LEU A 165 -14.76 9.65 -10.38
C LEU A 165 -15.98 8.78 -10.06
N LEU A 166 -15.77 7.55 -9.60
CA LEU A 166 -16.84 6.61 -9.34
C LEU A 166 -17.46 6.85 -7.96
N GLY A 167 -18.77 7.07 -7.94
CA GLY A 167 -19.58 7.17 -6.74
C GLY A 167 -20.61 6.03 -6.67
N VAL A 168 -20.91 5.61 -5.44
CA VAL A 168 -22.01 4.68 -5.15
C VAL A 168 -23.20 5.50 -4.66
N ASP A 169 -24.01 6.00 -5.58
CA ASP A 169 -25.32 6.58 -5.24
C ASP A 169 -26.36 5.47 -5.37
N HIS A 170 -26.61 4.73 -4.29
CA HIS A 170 -27.55 3.61 -4.30
C HIS A 170 -28.90 4.04 -4.93
N PRO A 171 -29.44 3.34 -5.96
CA PRO A 171 -29.07 2.01 -6.47
C PRO A 171 -28.12 2.00 -7.69
N SER A 172 -27.56 3.14 -8.09
CA SER A 172 -26.78 3.28 -9.33
C SER A 172 -25.32 3.60 -9.11
N PHE A 173 -24.44 2.80 -9.71
CA PHE A 173 -23.02 3.14 -9.85
C PHE A 173 -22.86 4.23 -10.91
N ARG A 174 -22.38 5.42 -10.52
CA ARG A 174 -22.31 6.59 -11.40
C ARG A 174 -20.92 7.22 -11.40
N ALA A 175 -20.51 7.72 -12.57
CA ALA A 175 -19.33 8.55 -12.73
C ALA A 175 -19.67 10.03 -12.48
N SER A 176 -19.98 10.37 -11.23
CA SER A 176 -20.43 11.71 -10.80
C SER A 176 -19.42 12.46 -9.94
N GLY A 177 -18.29 11.84 -9.60
CA GLY A 177 -17.24 12.45 -8.80
C GLY A 177 -16.42 13.51 -9.55
N ASN A 178 -15.69 14.33 -8.80
CA ASN A 178 -14.79 15.33 -9.36
C ASN A 178 -13.34 14.78 -9.40
N TYR A 179 -12.91 14.35 -10.58
CA TYR A 179 -11.57 13.77 -10.78
C TYR A 179 -10.42 14.73 -10.39
N PHE A 180 -10.64 16.04 -10.50
CA PHE A 180 -9.63 17.07 -10.21
C PHE A 180 -9.79 17.67 -8.81
N ASP A 181 -10.64 17.11 -7.95
CA ASP A 181 -10.78 17.60 -6.59
C ASP A 181 -9.49 17.37 -5.79
N GLU A 182 -9.04 18.40 -5.07
CA GLU A 182 -7.80 18.37 -4.28
C GLU A 182 -8.06 18.47 -2.78
N GLU A 183 -9.34 18.50 -2.38
CA GLU A 183 -9.73 18.67 -1.00
C GLU A 183 -9.22 17.54 -0.09
N LEU A 184 -9.00 17.92 1.17
CA LEU A 184 -8.81 16.98 2.25
C LEU A 184 -10.18 16.52 2.73
N ILE A 185 -10.39 15.20 2.71
CA ILE A 185 -11.63 14.59 3.14
C ILE A 185 -11.40 13.75 4.39
N GLU A 186 -12.40 13.73 5.26
CA GLU A 186 -12.48 12.74 6.32
C GLU A 186 -13.09 11.46 5.76
N ASP A 187 -12.43 10.33 5.99
CA ASP A 187 -12.86 9.03 5.51
C ASP A 187 -12.70 7.99 6.61
N ASP A 188 -13.46 6.90 6.53
CA ASP A 188 -13.30 5.79 7.45
C ASP A 188 -11.92 5.14 7.28
N VAL A 189 -11.31 4.75 8.39
CA VAL A 189 -10.07 3.98 8.33
C VAL A 189 -10.31 2.68 7.56
N ALA A 190 -9.39 2.31 6.66
CA ALA A 190 -9.62 1.27 5.65
C ALA A 190 -10.06 -0.09 6.23
N TYR A 191 -9.58 -0.47 7.42
CA TYR A 191 -9.96 -1.75 8.05
C TYR A 191 -11.37 -1.74 8.66
N SER A 192 -12.02 -0.58 8.78
CA SER A 192 -13.31 -0.42 9.47
C SER A 192 -14.40 -1.36 8.94
N ILE A 193 -14.39 -1.65 7.63
CA ILE A 193 -15.32 -2.58 6.97
C ILE A 193 -15.29 -4.01 7.54
N LEU A 194 -14.25 -4.34 8.32
CA LEU A 194 -14.04 -5.65 8.94
C LEU A 194 -14.53 -5.72 10.39
N LEU A 195 -15.13 -4.63 10.89
CA LEU A 195 -15.69 -4.52 12.24
C LEU A 195 -17.22 -4.46 12.21
N THR A 196 -17.83 -4.59 13.38
CA THR A 196 -19.28 -4.39 13.56
C THR A 196 -19.65 -2.91 13.44
N GLU A 197 -20.92 -2.59 13.11
CA GLU A 197 -21.39 -1.20 12.99
C GLU A 197 -21.16 -0.39 14.28
N ALA A 198 -21.43 -0.98 15.45
CA ALA A 198 -21.20 -0.32 16.73
C ALA A 198 -19.71 0.02 16.97
N GLN A 199 -18.80 -0.82 16.51
CA GLN A 199 -17.37 -0.53 16.57
C GLN A 199 -16.98 0.58 15.60
N LYS A 200 -17.49 0.54 14.36
CA LYS A 200 -17.24 1.56 13.33
C LYS A 200 -17.61 2.96 13.80
N GLU A 201 -18.79 3.12 14.43
CA GLU A 201 -19.26 4.42 14.96
C GLU A 201 -18.32 5.05 15.99
N SER A 202 -17.54 4.23 16.69
CA SER A 202 -16.57 4.69 17.70
C SER A 202 -15.18 4.98 17.15
N LEU A 203 -14.90 4.62 15.89
CA LEU A 203 -13.58 4.81 15.31
C LEU A 203 -13.33 6.29 14.98
N PRO A 204 -12.14 6.82 15.30
CA PRO A 204 -11.73 8.10 14.73
C PRO A 204 -11.57 7.95 13.21
N LYS A 205 -12.03 8.96 12.48
CA LYS A 205 -11.84 9.05 11.02
C LYS A 205 -10.37 9.24 10.69
N THR A 206 -10.01 8.91 9.46
CA THR A 206 -8.75 9.34 8.84
C THR A 206 -8.99 10.61 8.04
N THR A 207 -7.95 11.38 7.81
CA THR A 207 -7.96 12.49 6.85
C THR A 207 -7.04 12.16 5.69
N ILE A 208 -7.53 12.30 4.47
CA ILE A 208 -6.85 11.84 3.26
C ILE A 208 -6.97 12.87 2.11
N ARG A 209 -6.03 12.82 1.16
CA ARG A 209 -6.10 13.52 -0.14
C ARG A 209 -6.05 12.49 -1.25
N ARG A 210 -6.97 12.54 -2.22
CA ARG A 210 -6.95 11.60 -3.35
C ARG A 210 -6.17 12.20 -4.53
N TRP A 211 -5.26 11.43 -5.10
CA TRP A 211 -4.36 11.88 -6.16
C TRP A 211 -4.87 11.47 -7.54
N THR A 212 -4.62 12.29 -8.56
CA THR A 212 -4.75 11.89 -9.96
C THR A 212 -3.52 11.13 -10.43
N LEU A 213 -3.67 10.31 -11.48
CA LEU A 213 -2.54 9.56 -12.05
C LEU A 213 -1.48 10.51 -12.63
N GLY A 214 -1.91 11.66 -13.15
CA GLY A 214 -1.04 12.71 -13.67
C GLY A 214 -0.15 13.31 -12.59
N GLU A 215 -0.69 13.63 -11.40
CA GLU A 215 0.11 14.11 -10.27
C GLU A 215 1.15 13.07 -9.85
N ILE A 216 0.74 11.80 -9.70
CA ILE A 216 1.63 10.71 -9.28
C ILE A 216 2.81 10.54 -10.25
N ILE A 217 2.52 10.45 -11.56
CA ILE A 217 3.54 10.30 -12.61
C ILE A 217 4.46 11.52 -12.65
N THR A 218 3.90 12.72 -12.53
CA THR A 218 4.67 13.97 -12.57
C THR A 218 5.62 14.05 -11.38
N THR A 219 5.16 13.76 -10.16
CA THR A 219 6.04 13.80 -8.98
C THR A 219 7.14 12.74 -9.05
N LEU A 220 6.85 11.55 -9.56
CA LEU A 220 7.89 10.54 -9.82
C LEU A 220 8.95 11.07 -10.79
N ALA A 221 8.55 11.70 -11.89
CA ALA A 221 9.48 12.29 -12.86
C ALA A 221 10.32 13.44 -12.24
N GLU A 222 9.70 14.31 -11.44
CA GLU A 222 10.40 15.38 -10.71
C GLU A 222 11.45 14.84 -9.73
N GLU A 223 11.12 13.75 -9.02
CA GLU A 223 12.03 13.03 -8.14
C GLU A 223 12.96 12.06 -8.88
N ARG A 224 13.07 12.24 -10.21
CA ARG A 224 14.03 11.57 -11.10
C ARG A 224 13.87 10.06 -11.14
N PHE A 225 12.64 9.56 -11.01
CA PHE A 225 12.34 8.19 -11.36
C PHE A 225 12.19 8.06 -12.88
N LYS A 226 12.79 7.00 -13.43
CA LYS A 226 12.45 6.50 -14.76
C LYS A 226 11.35 5.46 -14.59
N ILE A 227 10.16 5.75 -15.12
CA ILE A 227 9.05 4.79 -15.15
C ILE A 227 9.37 3.75 -16.23
N GLU A 228 9.57 2.50 -15.81
CA GLU A 228 9.80 1.36 -16.71
C GLU A 228 8.46 0.76 -17.17
N LYS A 229 7.44 0.84 -16.32
CA LYS A 229 6.10 0.33 -16.63
C LYS A 229 5.03 1.08 -15.85
N LEU A 230 3.90 1.36 -16.51
CA LEU A 230 2.63 1.71 -15.89
C LEU A 230 1.59 0.74 -16.47
N VAL A 231 0.83 0.09 -15.59
CA VAL A 231 -0.25 -0.83 -15.95
C VAL A 231 -1.49 -0.40 -15.22
N GLU A 232 -2.54 -0.04 -15.95
CA GLU A 232 -3.89 0.04 -15.42
C GLU A 232 -4.50 -1.36 -15.50
N GLU A 233 -5.03 -1.87 -14.38
CA GLU A 233 -5.44 -3.27 -14.27
C GLU A 233 -6.87 -3.48 -14.80
N HIS A 234 -7.11 -4.61 -15.44
CA HIS A 234 -8.42 -5.11 -15.83
C HIS A 234 -8.50 -6.63 -15.62
N GLY A 235 -9.69 -7.16 -15.35
CA GLY A 235 -9.92 -8.60 -15.18
C GLY A 235 -10.52 -8.98 -13.83
N SER A 236 -10.97 -10.24 -13.74
CA SER A 236 -11.57 -10.83 -12.52
C SER A 236 -10.76 -10.64 -11.24
N HIS A 237 -9.43 -10.54 -11.33
CA HIS A 237 -8.54 -10.36 -10.16
C HIS A 237 -8.73 -9.03 -9.42
N GLN A 238 -9.38 -8.02 -10.03
CA GLN A 238 -9.71 -6.76 -9.37
C GLN A 238 -11.21 -6.60 -9.07
N ARG A 239 -12.04 -7.63 -9.29
CA ARG A 239 -13.49 -7.55 -9.00
C ARG A 239 -13.79 -7.12 -7.56
N TRP A 240 -12.94 -7.53 -6.62
CA TRP A 240 -13.05 -7.22 -5.19
C TRP A 240 -12.88 -5.74 -4.87
N VAL A 241 -12.31 -4.94 -5.78
CA VAL A 241 -12.16 -3.48 -5.60
C VAL A 241 -13.52 -2.80 -5.71
N PHE A 242 -14.36 -3.26 -6.63
CA PHE A 242 -15.66 -2.65 -6.89
C PHE A 242 -16.70 -3.17 -5.90
N PRO A 243 -17.68 -2.34 -5.49
CA PRO A 243 -18.75 -2.78 -4.62
C PRO A 243 -19.55 -3.93 -5.25
N SER A 244 -20.21 -4.73 -4.42
CA SER A 244 -21.08 -5.84 -4.90
C SER A 244 -22.24 -5.33 -5.75
N THR A 245 -22.65 -4.07 -5.58
CA THR A 245 -23.69 -3.38 -6.35
C THR A 245 -23.20 -2.84 -7.70
N ALA A 246 -21.90 -2.90 -8.01
CA ALA A 246 -21.39 -2.47 -9.29
C ALA A 246 -21.90 -3.38 -10.43
N PRO A 247 -22.09 -2.84 -11.66
CA PRO A 247 -22.51 -3.62 -12.82
C PRO A 247 -21.62 -4.84 -13.06
N GLU A 248 -22.22 -5.93 -13.54
CA GLU A 248 -21.48 -7.12 -13.94
C GLU A 248 -20.41 -6.80 -15.00
N GLY A 249 -19.22 -7.40 -14.87
CA GLY A 249 -18.09 -7.17 -15.76
C GLY A 249 -17.53 -5.74 -15.71
N ILE A 250 -17.74 -4.99 -14.62
CA ILE A 250 -17.12 -3.67 -14.44
C ILE A 250 -15.59 -3.77 -14.42
N GLU A 251 -15.06 -4.84 -13.82
CA GLU A 251 -13.65 -5.13 -13.67
C GLU A 251 -12.92 -5.34 -15.01
N GLU A 252 -13.66 -5.63 -16.09
CA GLU A 252 -13.12 -5.74 -17.45
C GLU A 252 -13.08 -4.39 -18.20
N ARG A 253 -13.82 -3.39 -17.70
CA ARG A 253 -14.09 -2.13 -18.41
C ARG A 253 -13.52 -0.90 -17.73
N ILE A 254 -13.34 -0.96 -16.41
CA ILE A 254 -12.90 0.16 -15.59
C ILE A 254 -11.71 -0.30 -14.74
N PRO A 255 -10.60 0.44 -14.71
CA PRO A 255 -9.49 0.14 -13.83
C PRO A 255 -9.85 0.51 -12.38
N GLY A 256 -9.76 -0.48 -11.50
CA GLY A 256 -9.85 -0.32 -10.06
C GLY A 256 -8.47 -0.12 -9.43
N LEU A 257 -7.42 -0.60 -10.08
CA LEU A 257 -6.03 -0.56 -9.62
C LEU A 257 -5.09 -0.12 -10.75
N TYR A 258 -3.91 0.34 -10.37
CA TYR A 258 -2.78 0.47 -11.27
C TYR A 258 -1.49 0.00 -10.58
N THR A 259 -0.49 -0.35 -11.39
CA THR A 259 0.86 -0.69 -10.95
C THR A 259 1.90 0.13 -11.72
N ILE A 260 2.80 0.79 -11.00
CA ILE A 260 3.99 1.47 -11.52
C ILE A 260 5.24 0.70 -11.11
N ILE A 261 6.11 0.48 -12.08
CA ILE A 261 7.48 0.00 -11.88
C ILE A 261 8.42 1.11 -12.30
N ALA A 262 9.31 1.52 -11.40
CA ALA A 262 10.24 2.60 -11.68
C ALA A 262 11.63 2.37 -11.07
N THR A 263 12.65 2.95 -11.69
CA THR A 263 14.02 2.97 -11.16
C THR A 263 14.42 4.41 -10.81
N ALA A 264 15.20 4.60 -9.75
CA ALA A 264 15.72 5.93 -9.41
C ALA A 264 16.95 6.27 -10.28
N CYS A 265 16.90 7.39 -11.01
CA CYS A 265 18.04 7.89 -11.78
C CYS A 265 19.03 8.61 -10.85
N LYS A 266 20.32 8.32 -10.97
CA LYS A 266 21.35 9.09 -10.26
C LYS A 266 21.43 10.52 -10.81
N LYS A 267 21.78 11.48 -9.95
CA LYS A 267 22.17 12.84 -10.39
C LYS A 267 23.37 12.72 -11.34
N GLY A 268 23.12 12.94 -12.64
CA GLY A 268 24.13 12.92 -13.70
C GLY A 268 23.77 12.11 -14.95
N SER A 269 22.76 11.23 -14.92
CA SER A 269 22.51 10.26 -16.00
C SER A 269 21.38 10.62 -16.98
N LEU A 270 20.96 11.89 -17.06
CA LEU A 270 19.90 12.31 -18.00
C LEU A 270 20.43 12.70 -19.39
N HIS A 271 21.62 12.23 -19.79
CA HIS A 271 22.14 12.41 -21.15
C HIS A 271 22.42 11.03 -21.72
N GLY A 272 21.44 10.51 -22.45
CA GLY A 272 21.51 9.31 -23.27
C GLY A 272 20.48 9.42 -24.37
#